data_AF-A0A356CT02-F1
#
_entry.id   AF-A0A356CT02-F1
#
_cell.length_a   1.000
_cell.length_b   1.000
_cell.length_c   1.000
_cell.angle_alpha   90.00
_cell.angle_beta   90.00
_cell.angle_gamma   90.00
#
_symmetry.space_group_name_H-M   'P 1'
#
loop_
_entity.id
_entity.type
_entity.pdbx_description
1 polymer ?
#
loop_
_entity_poly.entity_id
_entity_poly.type
_entity_poly.pdbx_seq_one_letter_code
_entity_poly.pdbx_strand_id
1 'polypeptide(L)'
;MKNKLTLFIVIQAILIVILIWLLTYLGRDEFNNANDQNETKKSNTYIKKENGIDEVIISKAVQTNSGIKTDKIKPATHARTITSYGNVMNLDMLIEQKNKLNDIKSQISILKNEFARDKKNYERFKTLNEDNKNISDKTLQESLVAFQATQANLSKSEALVDGLEQSIRSQWGEKILVMIQS
;
A
#
# COMPACT_ATOMS: atom_id res chain seq x y z
N MET A 1 89.18 -44.50 33.51
CA MET A 1 88.25 -43.90 32.52
C MET A 1 87.06 -43.13 33.13
N LYS A 2 86.82 -43.15 34.45
CA LYS A 2 85.61 -42.52 35.06
C LYS A 2 85.61 -40.98 35.08
N ASN A 3 86.79 -40.36 35.19
CA ASN A 3 86.92 -38.90 35.37
C ASN A 3 86.70 -38.11 34.06
N LYS A 4 86.88 -38.77 32.90
CA LYS A 4 86.66 -38.18 31.58
C LYS A 4 85.17 -38.15 31.21
N LEU A 5 84.41 -39.14 31.67
CA LEU A 5 82.97 -39.25 31.42
C LEU A 5 82.17 -38.20 32.21
N THR A 6 82.54 -37.98 33.49
CA THR A 6 81.91 -36.95 34.32
C THR A 6 82.18 -35.54 33.79
N LEU A 7 83.37 -35.28 33.24
CA LEU A 7 83.71 -34.01 32.62
C LEU A 7 82.85 -33.71 31.38
N PHE A 8 82.58 -34.74 30.56
CA PHE A 8 81.74 -34.61 29.36
C PHE A 8 80.28 -34.27 29.70
N ILE A 9 79.73 -34.90 30.76
CA ILE A 9 78.37 -34.65 31.24
C ILE A 9 78.22 -33.21 31.75
N VAL A 10 79.20 -32.70 32.50
CA VAL A 10 79.18 -31.33 33.04
C VAL A 10 79.25 -30.31 31.90
N ILE A 11 80.12 -30.53 30.91
CA ILE A 11 80.22 -29.66 29.72
C ILE A 11 78.90 -29.64 28.95
N GLN A 12 78.25 -30.79 28.79
CA GLN A 12 76.98 -30.89 28.07
C GLN A 12 75.84 -30.19 28.81
N ALA A 13 75.79 -30.27 30.14
CA ALA A 13 74.80 -29.57 30.95
C ALA A 13 74.95 -28.04 30.83
N ILE A 14 76.19 -27.53 30.86
CA ILE A 14 76.46 -26.10 30.66
C ILE A 14 76.02 -25.65 29.27
N LEU A 15 76.25 -26.47 28.25
CA LEU A 15 75.89 -26.17 26.86
C LEU A 15 74.36 -26.08 26.67
N ILE A 16 73.60 -26.94 27.35
CA ILE A 16 72.12 -26.89 27.35
C ILE A 16 71.62 -25.60 28.00
N VAL A 17 72.19 -25.19 29.13
CA VAL A 17 71.77 -23.95 29.82
C VAL A 17 72.03 -22.73 28.95
N ILE A 18 73.17 -22.68 28.25
CA ILE A 18 73.49 -21.59 27.32
C ILE A 18 72.50 -21.56 26.15
N LEU A 19 72.15 -22.72 25.58
CA LEU A 19 71.17 -22.81 24.48
C LEU A 19 69.78 -22.33 24.91
N ILE A 20 69.33 -22.70 26.10
CA ILE A 20 68.04 -22.23 26.64
C ILE A 20 68.05 -20.71 26.82
N TRP A 21 69.14 -20.16 27.37
CA TRP A 21 69.29 -18.72 27.56
C TRP A 21 69.27 -17.95 26.23
N LEU A 22 69.96 -18.50 25.21
CA LEU A 22 69.97 -17.95 23.85
C LEU A 22 68.57 -17.93 23.23
N LEU A 23 67.80 -19.01 23.40
CA LEU A 23 66.44 -19.12 22.85
C LEU A 23 65.49 -18.09 23.49
N THR A 24 65.61 -17.87 24.80
CA THR A 24 64.82 -16.82 25.49
C THR A 24 65.24 -15.40 25.11
N TYR A 25 66.52 -15.19 24.76
CA TYR A 25 67.00 -13.88 24.34
C TYR A 25 66.55 -13.52 22.92
N LEU A 26 66.67 -14.44 21.97
CA LEU A 26 66.21 -14.23 20.58
C LEU A 26 64.69 -14.26 20.44
N GLY A 27 63.99 -15.14 21.16
CA GLY A 27 62.53 -15.27 21.05
C GLY A 27 61.73 -14.12 21.68
N ARG A 28 62.36 -13.28 22.50
CA ARG A 28 61.69 -12.16 23.18
C ARG A 28 61.22 -11.06 22.21
N ASP A 29 61.97 -10.81 21.15
CA ASP A 29 61.65 -9.76 20.18
C ASP A 29 60.50 -10.18 19.25
N GLU A 30 60.42 -11.46 18.88
CA GLU A 30 59.30 -11.99 18.07
C GLU A 30 57.99 -12.02 18.87
N PHE A 31 58.04 -12.35 20.17
CA PHE A 31 56.85 -12.40 21.03
C PHE A 31 56.30 -11.00 21.36
N ASN A 32 57.17 -9.99 21.47
CA ASN A 32 56.73 -8.62 21.69
C ASN A 32 56.14 -7.97 20.43
N ASN A 33 56.70 -8.23 19.24
CA ASN A 33 56.17 -7.70 17.97
C ASN A 33 54.83 -8.32 17.53
N ALA A 34 54.49 -9.52 18.03
CA ALA A 34 53.20 -10.15 17.77
C ALA A 34 52.02 -9.43 18.46
N ASN A 35 52.27 -8.69 19.54
CA ASN A 35 51.23 -7.93 20.26
C ASN A 35 50.91 -6.57 19.61
N ASP A 36 51.79 -6.05 18.74
CA ASP A 36 51.61 -4.79 18.01
C ASP A 36 50.81 -4.93 16.70
N GLN A 37 50.38 -6.15 16.32
CA GLN A 37 49.54 -6.37 15.13
C GLN A 37 48.06 -5.96 15.29
N ASN A 38 47.72 -5.22 16.35
CA ASN A 38 46.42 -4.57 16.50
C ASN A 38 46.39 -3.17 15.86
N GLU A 39 47.14 -2.92 14.80
CA GLU A 39 46.80 -1.83 13.88
C GLU A 39 45.54 -2.24 13.10
N THR A 40 44.38 -1.90 13.66
CA THR A 40 43.12 -1.92 12.91
C THR A 40 43.33 -1.08 11.66
N LYS A 41 43.53 -1.71 10.49
CA LYS A 41 43.42 -1.03 9.19
C LYS A 41 42.05 -0.40 9.17
N LYS A 42 41.96 0.90 9.45
CA LYS A 42 40.71 1.66 9.40
C LYS A 42 40.19 1.55 7.97
N SER A 43 39.19 0.69 7.78
CA SER A 43 38.45 0.67 6.53
C SER A 43 37.78 2.03 6.39
N ASN A 44 38.16 2.79 5.37
CA ASN A 44 37.53 4.07 5.06
C ASN A 44 36.05 3.81 4.79
N THR A 45 35.21 4.12 5.77
CA THR A 45 33.77 3.99 5.64
C THR A 45 33.27 5.19 4.86
N TYR A 46 32.78 4.97 3.65
CA TYR A 46 32.26 6.02 2.76
C TYR A 46 30.79 6.37 3.05
N ILE A 47 30.18 5.76 4.06
CA ILE A 47 28.76 5.93 4.38
C ILE A 47 28.61 6.95 5.51
N LYS A 48 27.84 8.00 5.27
CA LYS A 48 27.41 8.97 6.28
C LYS A 48 25.89 8.97 6.35
N LYS A 49 25.34 8.92 7.56
CA LYS A 49 23.91 9.16 7.80
C LYS A 49 23.65 10.65 7.86
N GLU A 50 22.88 11.16 6.91
CA GLU A 50 22.42 12.54 6.91
C GLU A 50 20.91 12.55 6.62
N ASN A 51 20.14 13.25 7.46
CA ASN A 51 18.68 13.33 7.35
C ASN A 51 17.94 11.96 7.27
N GLY A 52 18.46 10.94 7.94
CA GLY A 52 17.85 9.61 7.97
C GLY A 52 18.06 8.77 6.71
N ILE A 53 18.87 9.24 5.76
CA ILE A 53 19.24 8.53 4.54
C ILE A 53 20.74 8.22 4.60
N ASP A 54 21.11 7.01 4.19
CA ASP A 54 22.52 6.62 4.05
C ASP A 54 23.08 7.26 2.77
N GLU A 55 23.96 8.25 2.91
CA GLU A 55 24.65 8.90 1.80
C GLU A 55 26.08 8.34 1.65
N VAL A 56 26.48 8.06 0.41
CA VAL A 56 27.83 7.61 0.08
C VAL A 56 28.68 8.82 -0.30
N ILE A 57 29.57 9.24 0.60
CA ILE A 57 30.47 10.39 0.40
C ILE A 57 31.79 9.89 -0.13
N ILE A 58 32.07 10.20 -1.40
CA ILE A 58 33.33 9.85 -2.07
C ILE A 58 34.15 11.12 -2.28
N SER A 59 35.38 11.15 -1.75
CA SER A 59 36.28 12.29 -1.91
C SER A 59 36.69 12.50 -3.37
N LYS A 60 37.05 13.74 -3.72
CA LYS A 60 37.42 14.06 -5.11
C LYS A 60 38.64 13.28 -5.60
N ALA A 61 39.61 13.02 -4.73
CA ALA A 61 40.78 12.20 -5.05
C ALA A 61 40.39 10.76 -5.41
N VAL A 62 39.47 10.16 -4.66
CA VAL A 62 38.96 8.81 -4.94
C VAL A 62 38.15 8.79 -6.24
N GLN A 63 37.34 9.83 -6.50
CA GLN A 63 36.61 9.94 -7.77
C GLN A 63 37.56 9.97 -8.97
N THR A 64 38.61 10.79 -8.92
CA THR A 64 39.60 10.90 -10.01
C THR A 64 40.39 9.61 -10.20
N ASN A 65 40.93 9.05 -9.12
CA ASN A 65 41.76 7.83 -9.18
C ASN A 65 40.97 6.59 -9.59
N SER A 66 39.67 6.55 -9.28
CA SER A 66 38.77 5.45 -9.62
C SER A 66 37.97 5.70 -10.90
N GLY A 67 38.22 6.82 -11.60
CA GLY A 67 37.57 7.15 -12.87
C GLY A 67 36.07 7.44 -12.76
N ILE A 68 35.56 7.81 -11.58
CA ILE A 68 34.15 8.16 -11.38
C ILE A 68 33.88 9.50 -12.07
N LYS A 69 32.97 9.48 -13.05
CA LYS A 69 32.51 10.65 -13.80
C LYS A 69 31.03 10.86 -13.57
N THR A 70 30.63 12.13 -13.53
CA THR A 70 29.24 12.55 -13.35
C THR A 70 28.87 13.49 -14.46
N ASP A 71 27.70 13.29 -15.06
CA ASP A 71 27.14 14.22 -16.03
C ASP A 71 25.77 14.70 -15.55
N LYS A 72 25.42 15.94 -15.89
CA LYS A 72 24.08 16.47 -15.61
C LYS A 72 23.06 15.70 -16.47
N ILE A 73 21.97 15.28 -15.84
CA ILE A 73 20.83 14.67 -16.54
C ILE A 73 20.33 15.68 -17.58
N LYS A 74 20.33 15.28 -18.85
CA LYS A 74 19.77 16.09 -19.94
C LYS A 74 18.32 15.65 -20.18
N PRO A 75 17.41 16.56 -20.49
CA PRO A 75 16.04 16.20 -20.85
C PRO A 75 16.05 15.31 -22.09
N ALA A 76 15.28 14.23 -22.06
CA ALA A 76 15.15 13.33 -23.19
C ALA A 76 14.40 14.03 -24.34
N THR A 77 14.93 13.93 -25.56
CA THR A 77 14.31 14.50 -26.78
C THR A 77 13.24 13.61 -27.38
N HIS A 78 13.19 12.33 -26.98
CA HIS A 78 12.23 11.36 -27.50
C HIS A 78 11.21 10.97 -26.44
N ALA A 79 9.94 11.27 -26.70
CA ALA A 79 8.83 10.70 -25.97
C ALA A 79 8.59 9.25 -26.46
N ARG A 80 8.39 8.32 -25.53
CA ARG A 80 8.04 6.94 -25.86
C ARG A 80 6.64 6.90 -26.48
N THR A 81 6.53 6.54 -27.75
CA THR A 81 5.23 6.25 -28.36
C THR A 81 4.74 4.89 -27.84
N ILE A 82 3.64 4.90 -27.10
CA ILE A 82 2.96 3.67 -26.67
C ILE A 82 1.81 3.43 -27.65
N THR A 83 1.93 2.38 -28.46
CA THR A 83 0.82 1.91 -29.31
C THR A 83 -0.11 1.03 -28.47
N SER A 84 -1.38 1.44 -28.38
CA SER A 84 -2.44 0.65 -27.75
C SER A 84 -3.45 0.25 -28.80
N TYR A 85 -3.98 -0.96 -28.67
CA TYR A 85 -5.13 -1.42 -29.44
C TYR A 85 -6.41 -1.06 -28.67
N GLY A 86 -7.47 -0.74 -29.41
CA GLY A 86 -8.78 -0.41 -28.85
C GLY A 86 -9.88 -0.88 -29.79
N ASN A 87 -11.03 -1.22 -29.24
CA ASN A 87 -12.24 -1.54 -30.01
C ASN A 87 -13.24 -0.40 -29.83
N VAL A 88 -13.92 -0.03 -30.92
CA VAL A 88 -15.03 0.92 -30.86
C VAL A 88 -16.26 0.17 -30.38
N MET A 89 -16.82 0.58 -29.25
CA MET A 89 -18.07 0.04 -28.73
C MET A 89 -19.25 0.87 -29.22
N ASN A 90 -20.34 0.19 -29.58
CA ASN A 90 -21.61 0.85 -29.87
C ASN A 90 -22.23 1.40 -28.58
N LEU A 91 -22.60 2.69 -28.57
CA LEU A 91 -23.18 3.39 -27.42
C LEU A 91 -24.70 3.28 -27.32
N ASP A 92 -25.39 2.71 -28.31
CA ASP A 92 -26.87 2.65 -28.36
C ASP A 92 -27.45 2.05 -27.08
N MET A 93 -26.89 0.91 -26.64
CA MET A 93 -27.31 0.26 -25.39
C MET A 93 -27.10 1.17 -24.18
N LEU A 94 -25.98 1.91 -24.11
CA LEU A 94 -25.71 2.80 -22.99
C LEU A 94 -26.69 3.97 -22.96
N ILE A 95 -27.04 4.52 -24.12
CA ILE A 95 -28.02 5.60 -24.26
C ILE A 95 -29.40 5.12 -23.83
N GLU A 96 -29.81 3.92 -24.26
CA GLU A 96 -31.09 3.31 -23.84
C GLU A 96 -31.15 3.12 -22.32
N GLN A 97 -30.09 2.57 -21.71
CA GLN A 97 -30.06 2.39 -20.26
C GLN A 97 -30.08 3.73 -19.51
N LYS A 98 -29.43 4.77 -20.02
CA LYS A 98 -29.49 6.13 -19.44
C LYS A 98 -30.90 6.70 -19.49
N ASN A 99 -31.59 6.56 -20.63
CA ASN A 99 -32.97 7.03 -20.76
C ASN A 99 -33.90 6.31 -19.77
N LYS A 100 -33.78 4.98 -19.70
CA LYS A 100 -34.53 4.16 -18.75
C LYS A 100 -34.27 4.55 -17.29
N LEU A 101 -33.01 4.83 -16.94
CA LEU A 101 -32.65 5.30 -15.60
C LEU A 101 -33.33 6.63 -15.27
N ASN A 102 -33.33 7.58 -16.21
CA ASN A 102 -33.97 8.88 -16.04
C ASN A 102 -35.49 8.75 -15.89
N ASP A 103 -36.12 7.89 -16.67
CA ASP A 103 -37.57 7.64 -16.58
C ASP A 103 -37.95 7.07 -15.21
N ILE A 104 -37.20 6.08 -14.71
CA ILE A 104 -37.44 5.51 -13.39
C ILE A 104 -37.19 6.55 -12.29
N LYS A 105 -36.12 7.36 -12.38
CA LYS A 105 -35.85 8.45 -11.43
C LYS A 105 -36.99 9.48 -11.39
N SER A 106 -37.57 9.81 -12.54
CA SER A 106 -38.75 10.68 -12.64
C SER A 106 -39.96 10.06 -11.95
N GLN A 107 -40.23 8.77 -12.20
CA GLN A 107 -41.30 8.02 -11.52
C GLN A 107 -41.09 7.97 -10.00
N ILE A 108 -39.87 7.75 -9.53
CA ILE A 108 -39.54 7.78 -8.10
C ILE A 108 -39.88 9.14 -7.50
N SER A 109 -39.58 10.24 -8.19
CA SER A 109 -39.92 11.59 -7.72
C SER A 109 -41.43 11.78 -7.53
N ILE A 110 -42.24 11.28 -8.49
CA ILE A 110 -43.70 11.30 -8.39
C ILE A 110 -44.16 10.42 -7.22
N LEU A 111 -43.69 9.18 -7.13
CA LEU A 111 -44.04 8.22 -6.09
C LEU A 111 -43.67 8.71 -4.68
N LYS A 112 -42.57 9.45 -4.52
CA LYS A 112 -42.21 10.09 -3.24
C LYS A 112 -43.25 11.11 -2.80
N ASN A 113 -43.76 11.92 -3.73
CA ASN A 113 -44.82 12.88 -3.43
C ASN A 113 -46.15 12.17 -3.11
N GLU A 114 -46.49 11.13 -3.85
CA GLU A 114 -47.70 10.33 -3.59
C GLU A 114 -47.64 9.60 -2.25
N PHE A 115 -46.49 9.00 -1.92
CA PHE A 115 -46.24 8.37 -0.63
C PHE A 115 -46.39 9.37 0.52
N ALA A 116 -45.82 10.58 0.39
CA ALA A 116 -45.95 11.62 1.41
C ALA A 116 -47.41 12.07 1.58
N ARG A 117 -48.15 12.24 0.47
CA ARG A 117 -49.59 12.56 0.48
C ARG A 117 -50.40 11.48 1.17
N ASP A 118 -50.21 10.22 0.78
CA ASP A 118 -51.02 9.10 1.26
C ASP A 118 -50.72 8.76 2.71
N LYS A 119 -49.45 8.90 3.13
CA LYS A 119 -49.03 8.82 4.54
C LYS A 119 -49.77 9.86 5.38
N LYS A 120 -49.74 11.13 4.97
CA LYS A 120 -50.40 12.23 5.69
C LYS A 120 -51.92 12.04 5.75
N ASN A 121 -52.52 11.54 4.67
CA ASN A 121 -53.95 11.24 4.63
C ASN A 121 -54.31 10.11 5.61
N TYR A 122 -53.53 9.03 5.63
CA TYR A 122 -53.72 7.93 6.58
C TYR A 122 -53.59 8.40 8.02
N GLU A 123 -52.55 9.18 8.34
CA GLU A 123 -52.36 9.75 9.69
C GLU A 123 -53.54 10.64 10.11
N ARG A 124 -54.00 11.54 9.22
CA ARG A 124 -55.17 12.39 9.48
C ARG A 124 -56.42 11.55 9.72
N PHE A 125 -56.66 10.54 8.89
CA PHE A 125 -57.82 9.66 9.02
C PHE A 125 -57.78 8.80 10.26
N LYS A 126 -56.59 8.35 10.67
CA LYS A 126 -56.40 7.65 11.93
C LYS A 126 -56.84 8.52 13.11
N THR A 127 -56.36 9.76 13.18
CA THR A 127 -56.77 10.71 14.22
C THR A 127 -58.29 10.97 14.21
N LEU A 128 -58.89 11.18 13.03
CA LEU A 128 -60.34 11.39 12.92
C LEU A 128 -61.18 10.16 13.27
N ASN A 129 -60.67 8.95 13.04
CA ASN A 129 -61.37 7.72 13.43
C ASN A 129 -61.28 7.49 14.94
N GLU A 130 -60.13 7.77 15.54
CA GLU A 130 -59.90 7.68 17.00
C GLU A 130 -60.71 8.76 17.75
N ASP A 131 -60.87 9.95 17.18
CA ASP A 131 -61.71 11.01 17.70
C ASP A 131 -63.19 10.78 17.33
N ASN A 132 -63.94 10.12 18.20
CA ASN A 132 -65.39 9.93 18.11
C ASN A 132 -65.91 9.28 16.82
N LYS A 133 -65.07 8.50 16.12
CA LYS A 133 -65.43 7.85 14.85
C LYS A 133 -65.97 8.85 13.82
N ASN A 134 -65.35 10.03 13.74
CA ASN A 134 -65.70 11.05 12.74
C ASN A 134 -65.54 10.54 11.29
N ILE A 135 -64.82 9.44 11.08
CA ILE A 135 -64.79 8.68 9.83
C ILE A 135 -65.01 7.18 10.08
N SER A 136 -65.47 6.46 9.05
CA SER A 136 -65.67 5.01 9.12
C SER A 136 -64.36 4.21 9.10
N ASP A 137 -64.39 3.01 9.70
CA ASP A 137 -63.25 2.08 9.69
C ASP A 137 -62.88 1.65 8.25
N LYS A 138 -63.87 1.54 7.37
CA LYS A 138 -63.66 1.28 5.93
C LYS A 138 -62.81 2.37 5.29
N THR A 139 -63.13 3.64 5.53
CA THR A 139 -62.37 4.78 4.99
C THR A 139 -60.93 4.80 5.49
N LEU A 140 -60.72 4.47 6.77
CA LEU A 140 -59.37 4.32 7.34
C LEU A 140 -58.59 3.19 6.65
N GLN A 141 -59.24 2.04 6.42
CA GLN A 141 -58.62 0.89 5.76
C GLN A 141 -58.27 1.19 4.30
N GLU A 142 -59.14 1.86 3.55
CA GLU A 142 -58.86 2.28 2.17
C GLU A 142 -57.64 3.20 2.10
N SER A 143 -57.51 4.15 3.03
CA SER A 143 -56.33 5.01 3.11
C SER A 143 -55.06 4.27 3.51
N LEU A 144 -55.16 3.24 4.36
CA LEU A 144 -54.03 2.38 4.70
C LEU A 144 -53.53 1.59 3.48
N VAL A 145 -54.46 1.02 2.70
CA VAL A 145 -54.13 0.29 1.47
C VAL A 145 -53.46 1.21 0.45
N ALA A 146 -53.97 2.44 0.27
CA ALA A 146 -53.36 3.43 -0.63
C ALA A 146 -51.92 3.77 -0.21
N PHE A 147 -51.69 4.02 1.09
CA PHE A 147 -50.36 4.28 1.64
C PHE A 147 -49.40 3.09 1.45
N GLN A 148 -49.84 1.87 1.71
CA GLN A 148 -49.02 0.67 1.53
C GLN A 148 -48.73 0.40 0.05
N ALA A 149 -49.69 0.65 -0.84
CA ALA A 149 -49.49 0.50 -2.28
C ALA A 149 -48.45 1.48 -2.82
N THR A 150 -48.53 2.76 -2.43
CA THR A 150 -47.52 3.76 -2.84
C THR A 150 -46.16 3.45 -2.24
N GLN A 151 -46.09 2.97 -1.00
CA GLN A 151 -44.84 2.49 -0.40
C GLN A 151 -44.20 1.35 -1.21
N ALA A 152 -44.98 0.32 -1.54
CA ALA A 152 -44.50 -0.83 -2.29
C ALA A 152 -44.03 -0.45 -3.70
N ASN A 153 -44.76 0.45 -4.38
CA ASN A 153 -44.39 0.95 -5.70
C ASN A 153 -43.10 1.78 -5.66
N LEU A 154 -42.91 2.59 -4.61
CA LEU A 154 -41.68 3.34 -4.41
C LEU A 154 -40.49 2.40 -4.22
N SER A 155 -40.58 1.43 -3.30
CA SER A 155 -39.49 0.46 -3.06
C SER A 155 -39.19 -0.40 -4.28
N LYS A 156 -40.22 -0.80 -5.05
CA LYS A 156 -40.04 -1.51 -6.32
C LYS A 156 -39.24 -0.67 -7.32
N SER A 157 -39.55 0.62 -7.43
CA SER A 157 -38.89 1.52 -8.39
C SER A 157 -37.44 1.80 -7.99
N GLU A 158 -37.16 1.96 -6.70
CA GLU A 158 -35.80 2.07 -6.16
C GLU A 158 -34.98 0.81 -6.46
N ALA A 159 -35.54 -0.38 -6.24
CA ALA A 159 -34.86 -1.63 -6.59
C ALA A 159 -34.60 -1.79 -8.10
N LEU A 160 -35.45 -1.23 -8.96
CA LEU A 160 -35.22 -1.20 -10.40
C LEU A 160 -34.04 -0.31 -10.78
N VAL A 161 -33.84 0.81 -10.08
CA VAL A 161 -32.65 1.66 -10.24
C VAL A 161 -31.41 0.85 -9.85
N ASP A 162 -31.39 0.25 -8.67
CA ASP A 162 -30.23 -0.52 -8.20
C ASP A 162 -29.85 -1.66 -9.16
N GLY A 163 -30.85 -2.41 -9.65
CA GLY A 163 -30.64 -3.48 -10.63
C GLY A 163 -30.10 -2.96 -11.97
N LEU A 164 -30.59 -1.81 -12.42
CA LEU A 164 -30.14 -1.17 -13.65
C LEU A 164 -28.70 -0.65 -13.52
N GLU A 165 -28.37 0.00 -12.41
CA GLU A 165 -27.01 0.48 -12.12
C GLU A 165 -26.02 -0.68 -12.04
N GLN A 166 -26.41 -1.79 -11.40
CA GLN A 166 -25.57 -2.99 -11.33
C GLN A 166 -25.37 -3.62 -12.72
N SER A 167 -26.39 -3.63 -13.58
CA SER A 167 -26.26 -4.10 -14.96
C SER A 167 -25.29 -3.22 -15.75
N ILE A 168 -25.36 -1.90 -15.60
CA ILE A 168 -24.46 -0.96 -16.28
C ILE A 168 -23.03 -1.14 -15.77
N ARG A 169 -22.84 -1.24 -14.45
CA ARG A 169 -21.54 -1.53 -13.83
C ARG A 169 -20.93 -2.81 -14.39
N SER A 170 -21.72 -3.88 -14.53
CA SER A 170 -21.23 -5.16 -15.04
C SER A 170 -20.82 -5.12 -16.51
N GLN A 171 -21.49 -4.31 -17.34
CA GLN A 171 -21.23 -4.26 -18.79
C GLN A 171 -20.19 -3.19 -19.17
N TRP A 172 -20.16 -2.08 -18.45
CA TRP A 172 -19.40 -0.87 -18.82
C TRP A 172 -18.38 -0.43 -17.76
N GLY A 173 -18.45 -1.00 -16.55
CA GLY A 173 -17.60 -0.64 -15.43
C GLY A 173 -18.04 0.61 -14.70
N GLU A 174 -17.41 0.85 -13.55
CA GLU A 174 -17.78 1.91 -12.62
C GLU A 174 -17.64 3.32 -13.20
N LYS A 175 -16.59 3.54 -14.02
CA LYS A 175 -16.31 4.88 -14.57
C LYS A 175 -17.43 5.38 -15.48
N ILE A 176 -18.03 4.48 -16.26
CA ILE A 176 -19.15 4.80 -17.13
C ILE A 176 -20.43 4.99 -16.32
N LEU A 177 -20.67 4.14 -15.30
CA LEU A 177 -21.79 4.30 -14.38
C LEU A 177 -21.83 5.69 -13.75
N VAL A 178 -20.71 6.16 -13.19
CA VAL A 178 -20.62 7.50 -12.58
C VAL A 178 -20.94 8.61 -13.59
N MET A 179 -20.48 8.47 -14.84
CA MET A 179 -20.71 9.46 -15.89
C MET A 179 -22.17 9.55 -16.36
N ILE A 180 -22.94 8.47 -16.28
CA ILE A 180 -24.36 8.49 -16.64
C ILE A 180 -25.27 8.88 -15.47
N GLN A 181 -24.77 8.76 -14.23
CA GLN A 181 -25.48 9.16 -13.02
C GLN A 181 -25.43 10.68 -12.77
N SER A 182 -24.35 11.35 -13.21
CA SER A 182 -24.17 12.81 -13.18
C SER A 182 -25.09 13.52 -14.17
#